data_AF-A0A8H7FM02-F1
#
_entry.id   AF-A0A8H7FM02-F1
#
_cell.length_a   1.000
_cell.length_b   1.000
_cell.length_c   1.000
_cell.angle_alpha   90.00
_cell.angle_beta   90.00
_cell.angle_gamma   90.00
#
_symmetry.space_group_name_H-M   'P 1'
#
loop_
_entity.id
_entity.type
_entity.pdbx_description
1 polymer ?
#
loop_
_entity_poly.entity_id
_entity_poly.type
_entity_poly.pdbx_seq_one_letter_code
_entity_poly.pdbx_strand_id
1 'polypeptide(L)'
;MPGPPLTDESAIQILLSHNVTVGIMPQAIIAGSALSSWAARNLRWDVGWIVAASGGKISFEAAYAMASINIEKLLGVDTYANHGELVATSGEGLLSFEAKVLGIISPRRGLVDLF
;
A
#
# COMPACT_ATOMS: atom_id res chain seq x y z
N MET A 1 -13.31 6.10 -23.50
CA MET A 1 -12.51 6.33 -22.27
C MET A 1 -12.51 7.83 -22.05
N PRO A 2 -12.73 8.34 -20.82
CA PRO A 2 -12.54 9.77 -20.56
C PRO A 2 -11.09 10.11 -20.92
N GLY A 3 -10.88 11.26 -21.54
CA GLY A 3 -9.54 11.69 -21.98
C GLY A 3 -8.56 11.81 -20.80
N PRO A 4 -7.28 12.09 -21.10
CA PRO A 4 -6.27 12.34 -20.06
C PRO A 4 -6.82 13.36 -19.05
N PRO A 5 -6.48 13.21 -17.75
CA PRO A 5 -6.86 14.20 -16.75
C PRO A 5 -6.43 15.61 -17.21
N LEU A 6 -7.23 16.63 -16.85
CA LEU A 6 -6.98 18.02 -17.24
C LEU A 6 -5.64 18.57 -16.73
N THR A 7 -5.02 17.89 -15.77
CA THR A 7 -3.72 18.21 -15.17
C THR A 7 -2.89 16.94 -15.01
N ASP A 8 -1.57 17.05 -15.22
CA ASP A 8 -0.62 15.95 -15.03
C ASP A 8 -0.44 15.54 -13.56
N GLU A 9 -0.97 16.34 -12.62
CA GLU A 9 -0.84 16.10 -11.19
C GLU A 9 -2.07 15.40 -10.63
N SER A 10 -1.81 14.26 -9.98
CA SER A 10 -2.81 13.53 -9.19
C SER A 10 -3.04 14.22 -7.84
N ALA A 11 -4.20 13.95 -7.21
CA ALA A 11 -4.51 14.46 -5.89
C ALA A 11 -3.47 14.08 -4.83
N ILE A 12 -2.86 12.89 -4.93
CA ILE A 12 -1.79 12.43 -4.04
C ILE A 12 -0.56 13.33 -4.18
N GLN A 13 -0.16 13.67 -5.42
CA GLN A 13 0.99 14.55 -5.65
C GLN A 13 0.76 15.95 -5.08
N ILE A 14 -0.44 16.49 -5.21
CA ILE A 14 -0.82 17.79 -4.64
C ILE A 14 -0.76 17.74 -3.10
N LEU A 15 -1.32 16.71 -2.47
CA LEU A 15 -1.28 16.59 -1.02
C LEU A 15 0.16 16.46 -0.49
N LEU A 16 0.98 15.65 -1.15
CA LEU A 16 2.39 15.48 -0.79
C LEU A 16 3.20 16.77 -0.98
N SER A 17 2.94 17.57 -2.02
CA SER A 17 3.64 18.86 -2.23
C SER A 17 3.34 19.88 -1.11
N HIS A 18 2.22 19.71 -0.41
CA HIS A 18 1.83 20.49 0.77
C HIS A 18 2.18 19.81 2.11
N ASN A 19 3.07 18.80 2.11
CA ASN A 19 3.48 18.06 3.30
C ASN A 19 2.34 17.37 4.06
N VAL A 20 1.24 17.05 3.38
CA VAL A 20 0.14 16.29 3.98
C VAL A 20 0.54 14.83 4.09
N THR A 21 0.34 14.22 5.27
CA THR A 21 0.49 12.78 5.43
C THR A 21 -0.68 12.07 4.74
N VAL A 22 -0.39 11.30 3.71
CA VAL A 22 -1.40 10.56 2.93
C VAL A 22 -1.34 9.08 3.29
N GLY A 23 -2.52 8.49 3.48
CA GLY A 23 -2.72 7.06 3.55
C GLY A 23 -3.62 6.61 2.40
N ILE A 24 -3.37 5.42 1.84
CA ILE A 24 -4.25 4.80 0.85
C ILE A 24 -4.92 3.55 1.41
N MET A 25 -6.14 3.30 0.95
CA MET A 25 -6.91 2.12 1.30
C MET A 25 -7.53 1.53 0.03
N PRO A 26 -7.73 0.21 -0.02
CA PRO A 26 -8.35 -0.42 -1.17
C PRO A 26 -9.78 0.08 -1.33
N GLN A 27 -10.21 0.28 -2.58
CA GLN A 27 -11.60 0.64 -2.86
C GLN A 27 -12.52 -0.56 -2.55
N ALA A 28 -13.24 -0.51 -1.42
CA ALA A 28 -14.25 -1.50 -1.09
C ALA A 28 -15.61 -1.06 -1.65
N ILE A 29 -16.18 -1.86 -2.56
CA ILE A 29 -17.50 -1.55 -3.15
C ILE A 29 -18.62 -1.81 -2.13
N ILE A 30 -18.44 -2.74 -1.18
CA ILE A 30 -19.35 -3.00 -0.05
C ILE A 30 -18.54 -3.56 1.12
N ALA A 31 -18.61 -2.91 2.30
CA ALA A 31 -17.99 -3.41 3.52
C ALA A 31 -18.60 -4.76 3.92
N GLY A 32 -17.76 -5.80 4.08
CA GLY A 32 -18.18 -7.13 4.55
C GLY A 32 -18.33 -8.21 3.47
N SER A 33 -18.05 -7.93 2.20
CA SER A 33 -18.03 -8.95 1.13
C SER A 33 -16.64 -9.56 0.92
N ALA A 34 -16.55 -10.80 0.45
CA ALA A 34 -15.27 -11.45 0.10
C ALA A 34 -14.44 -10.62 -0.90
N LEU A 35 -15.09 -9.80 -1.73
CA LEU A 35 -14.45 -8.89 -2.68
C LEU A 35 -13.58 -7.82 -2.01
N SER A 36 -13.93 -7.35 -0.80
CA SER A 36 -13.09 -6.38 -0.08
C SER A 36 -11.81 -7.02 0.47
N SER A 37 -11.84 -8.32 0.78
CA SER A 37 -10.67 -9.03 1.33
C SER A 37 -9.57 -9.23 0.28
N TRP A 38 -9.95 -9.45 -0.97
CA TRP A 38 -9.04 -9.54 -2.11
C TRP A 38 -8.27 -8.22 -2.30
N ALA A 39 -9.00 -7.10 -2.27
CA ALA A 39 -8.43 -5.79 -2.54
C ALA A 39 -7.46 -5.40 -1.42
N ALA A 40 -7.83 -5.67 -0.16
CA ALA A 40 -6.94 -5.48 0.97
C ALA A 40 -5.65 -6.31 0.87
N ARG A 41 -5.74 -7.58 0.48
CA ARG A 41 -4.57 -8.46 0.29
C ARG A 41 -3.63 -7.99 -0.84
N ASN A 42 -4.15 -7.24 -1.80
CA ASN A 42 -3.41 -6.80 -2.97
C ASN A 42 -3.21 -5.28 -3.03
N LEU A 43 -3.37 -4.57 -1.90
CA LEU A 43 -3.13 -3.12 -1.80
C LEU A 43 -1.75 -2.70 -2.33
N ARG A 44 -0.75 -3.61 -2.28
CA ARG A 44 0.58 -3.40 -2.89
C ARG A 44 0.52 -3.00 -4.36
N TRP A 45 -0.49 -3.45 -5.09
CA TRP A 45 -0.68 -3.08 -6.50
C TRP A 45 -1.21 -1.66 -6.66
N ASP A 46 -2.09 -1.18 -5.78
CA ASP A 46 -2.51 0.23 -5.76
C ASP A 46 -1.28 1.13 -5.50
N VAL A 47 -0.37 0.72 -4.62
CA VAL A 47 0.91 1.40 -4.42
C VAL A 47 1.77 1.37 -5.68
N GLY A 48 1.89 0.22 -6.34
CA GLY A 48 2.60 0.09 -7.61
C GLY A 48 2.06 1.02 -8.70
N TRP A 49 0.73 1.15 -8.79
CA TRP A 49 0.07 2.09 -9.69
C TRP A 49 0.40 3.54 -9.37
N ILE A 50 0.46 3.93 -8.09
CA ILE A 50 0.84 5.28 -7.68
C ILE A 50 2.27 5.60 -8.13
N VAL A 51 3.22 4.68 -7.92
CA VAL A 51 4.60 4.87 -8.37
C VAL A 51 4.65 5.04 -9.88
N ALA A 52 4.00 4.13 -10.63
CA ALA A 52 3.98 4.17 -12.08
C ALA A 52 3.32 5.44 -12.65
N ALA A 53 2.21 5.88 -12.07
CA ALA A 53 1.49 7.09 -12.51
C ALA A 53 2.18 8.40 -12.07
N SER A 54 3.12 8.35 -11.12
CA SER A 54 3.75 9.55 -10.58
C SER A 54 4.74 10.24 -11.53
N GLY A 55 5.14 9.58 -12.62
CA GLY A 55 6.21 10.06 -13.50
C GLY A 55 7.55 10.23 -12.77
N GLY A 56 7.80 9.43 -11.73
CA GLY A 56 9.02 9.51 -10.91
C GLY A 56 8.98 10.56 -9.79
N LYS A 57 7.87 11.31 -9.64
CA LYS A 57 7.73 12.32 -8.57
C LYS A 57 7.51 11.71 -7.18
N ILE A 58 7.02 10.46 -7.11
CA ILE A 58 6.80 9.74 -5.85
C ILE A 58 7.77 8.56 -5.80
N SER A 59 8.63 8.52 -4.78
CA SER A 59 9.56 7.40 -4.59
C SER A 59 8.84 6.14 -4.14
N PHE A 60 9.51 5.00 -4.29
CA PHE A 60 9.03 3.72 -3.81
C PHE A 60 8.71 3.77 -2.30
N GLU A 61 9.61 4.33 -1.51
CA GLU A 61 9.50 4.40 -0.05
C GLU A 61 8.34 5.29 0.38
N ALA A 62 8.18 6.44 -0.30
CA ALA A 62 7.07 7.34 -0.05
C ALA A 62 5.74 6.66 -0.38
N ALA A 63 5.65 5.94 -1.50
CA ALA A 63 4.46 5.18 -1.87
C ALA A 63 4.18 4.04 -0.89
N TYR A 64 5.21 3.28 -0.53
CA TYR A 64 5.10 2.18 0.43
C TYR A 64 4.66 2.65 1.81
N ALA A 65 5.15 3.81 2.27
CA ALA A 65 4.74 4.43 3.52
C ALA A 65 3.23 4.75 3.53
N MET A 66 2.66 5.18 2.39
CA MET A 66 1.21 5.47 2.28
C MET A 66 0.32 4.25 2.52
N ALA A 67 0.82 3.03 2.32
CA ALA A 67 0.07 1.79 2.57
C ALA A 67 0.53 1.05 3.84
N SER A 68 1.46 1.61 4.62
CA SER A 68 2.00 1.01 5.84
C SER A 68 2.04 2.02 6.98
N ILE A 69 3.20 2.59 7.28
CA ILE A 69 3.42 3.40 8.49
C ILE A 69 2.55 4.68 8.53
N ASN A 70 2.17 5.25 7.39
CA ASN A 70 1.26 6.40 7.38
C ASN A 70 -0.14 5.99 7.84
N ILE A 71 -0.60 4.79 7.50
CA ILE A 71 -1.90 4.27 7.96
C ILE A 71 -1.88 4.05 9.47
N GLU A 72 -0.82 3.44 9.99
CA GLU A 72 -0.63 3.26 11.43
C GLU A 72 -0.68 4.61 12.15
N LYS A 73 0.06 5.60 11.66
CA LYS A 73 0.06 6.97 12.20
C LYS A 73 -1.31 7.65 12.13
N LEU A 74 -1.98 7.58 10.99
CA LEU A 74 -3.28 8.23 10.78
C LEU A 74 -4.40 7.60 11.61
N LEU A 75 -4.30 6.29 11.89
CA LEU A 75 -5.24 5.56 12.75
C LEU A 75 -4.87 5.60 14.24
N GLY A 76 -3.74 6.21 14.61
CA GLY A 76 -3.26 6.27 16.00
C GLY A 76 -2.85 4.91 16.56
N VAL A 77 -2.35 4.02 15.70
CA VAL A 77 -1.86 2.69 16.09
C VAL A 77 -0.38 2.76 16.42
N ASP A 78 -0.02 2.44 17.66
CA ASP A 78 1.37 2.30 18.07
C ASP A 78 1.85 0.85 17.88
N THR A 79 2.69 0.65 16.87
CA THR A 79 3.41 -0.59 16.58
C THR A 79 4.86 -0.44 17.02
N TYR A 80 5.27 -1.20 18.04
CA TYR A 80 6.68 -1.33 18.34
C TYR A 80 7.36 -2.14 17.22
N ALA A 81 8.60 -1.80 16.89
CA ALA A 81 9.35 -2.44 15.79
C ALA A 81 9.43 -3.97 15.88
N ASN A 82 9.37 -4.54 17.09
CA ASN A 82 9.37 -5.99 17.33
C ASN A 82 7.99 -6.67 17.19
N HIS A 83 6.93 -5.90 17.00
CA HIS A 83 5.56 -6.39 16.83
C HIS A 83 4.98 -6.11 15.45
N GLY A 84 5.81 -5.62 14.52
CA GLY A 84 5.40 -5.38 13.14
C GLY A 84 5.14 -6.68 12.38
N GLU A 85 4.10 -6.67 11.56
CA GLU A 85 3.80 -7.76 10.63
C GLU A 85 4.77 -7.69 9.45
N LEU A 86 5.39 -8.82 9.08
CA LEU A 86 6.34 -8.88 7.97
C LEU A 86 5.77 -9.75 6.85
N VAL A 87 5.93 -9.28 5.62
CA VAL A 87 5.49 -10.00 4.41
C VAL A 87 6.72 -10.36 3.59
N ALA A 88 6.92 -11.66 3.35
CA ALA A 88 7.99 -12.16 2.50
C ALA A 88 7.47 -12.36 1.07
N THR A 89 8.16 -11.76 0.11
CA THR A 89 7.83 -11.88 -1.32
C THR A 89 9.01 -12.38 -2.14
N SER A 90 8.73 -13.15 -3.20
CA SER A 90 9.69 -13.47 -4.25
C SER A 90 9.42 -12.69 -5.53
N GLY A 91 10.47 -12.36 -6.28
CA GLY A 91 10.41 -11.63 -7.55
C GLY A 91 11.20 -10.32 -7.49
N GLU A 92 10.93 -9.42 -8.43
CA GLU A 92 11.67 -8.14 -8.59
C GLU A 92 11.27 -7.03 -7.59
N GLY A 93 10.73 -7.39 -6.42
CA GLY A 93 10.44 -6.47 -5.33
C GLY A 93 8.96 -6.37 -4.93
N LEU A 94 8.70 -5.86 -3.73
CA LEU A 94 7.41 -5.94 -3.04
C LEU A 94 6.22 -5.32 -3.82
N LEU A 95 6.45 -4.25 -4.58
CA LEU A 95 5.41 -3.55 -5.35
C LEU A 95 5.30 -4.03 -6.79
N SER A 96 6.15 -4.98 -7.23
CA SER A 96 6.05 -5.54 -8.56
C SER A 96 4.74 -6.33 -8.71
N PHE A 97 4.10 -6.18 -9.86
CA PHE A 97 2.89 -6.94 -10.19
C PHE A 97 3.16 -8.45 -10.32
N GLU A 98 4.41 -8.83 -10.57
CA GLU A 98 4.84 -10.23 -10.65
C GLU A 98 5.26 -10.81 -9.29
N ALA A 99 5.35 -9.98 -8.25
CA ALA A 99 5.77 -10.44 -6.93
C ALA A 99 4.71 -11.34 -6.29
N LYS A 100 5.17 -12.52 -5.85
CA LYS A 100 4.37 -13.50 -5.12
C LYS A 100 4.66 -13.40 -3.63
N VAL A 101 3.61 -13.34 -2.81
CA VAL A 101 3.72 -13.50 -1.36
C VAL A 101 4.00 -14.97 -1.06
N LEU A 102 5.14 -15.24 -0.42
CA LEU A 102 5.54 -16.58 0.02
C LEU A 102 5.17 -16.87 1.47
N GLY A 103 5.06 -15.81 2.28
CA GLY A 103 4.63 -15.97 3.65
C GLY A 103 4.45 -14.65 4.40
N ILE A 104 3.82 -14.76 5.57
CA ILE A 104 3.54 -13.66 6.50
C ILE A 104 4.01 -14.10 7.88
N ILE A 105 4.86 -13.28 8.51
CA ILE A 105 5.34 -13.49 9.87
C ILE A 105 4.59 -12.52 10.76
N SER A 106 3.85 -13.06 11.73
CA SER A 106 3.08 -12.29 12.70
C SER A 106 3.64 -12.49 14.11
N PRO A 107 4.52 -11.59 14.60
CA PRO A 107 5.02 -11.67 15.96
C PRO A 107 3.89 -11.61 17.00
N ARG A 108 2.85 -10.82 16.74
CA ARG A 108 1.68 -10.69 17.63
C ARG A 108 0.87 -11.96 17.76
N ARG A 109 0.74 -12.73 16.66
CA ARG A 109 0.02 -14.00 16.67
C ARG A 109 0.93 -15.19 16.99
N GLY A 110 2.26 -14.97 17.04
CA GLY A 110 3.25 -16.03 17.30
C GLY A 110 3.31 -17.09 16.20
N LEU A 111 3.00 -16.73 14.94
CA LEU A 111 2.89 -17.69 13.84
C LEU A 111 3.48 -17.17 12.54
N VAL A 112 3.71 -18.12 11.62
CA VAL A 112 4.13 -17.88 10.25
C VAL A 112 3.16 -18.60 9.32
N ASP A 113 2.51 -17.84 8.44
CA ASP A 113 1.64 -18.36 7.38
C ASP A 113 2.46 -18.47 6.07
N LEU A 114 2.43 -19.61 5.36
CA LEU A 114 3.18 -19.88 4.12
C LEU A 114 2.24 -20.25 2.95
N PHE A 115 2.59 -19.91 1.70
CA PHE A 115 1.74 -20.06 0.50
C PHE A 115 2.45 -20.53 -0.79
#